data_AF-A0A367RVP9-F1
#
_entry.id   AF-A0A367RVP9-F1
#
_cell.length_a   1.000
_cell.length_b   1.000
_cell.length_c   1.000
_cell.angle_alpha   90.00
_cell.angle_beta   90.00
_cell.angle_gamma   90.00
#
_symmetry.space_group_name_H-M   'P 1'
#
loop_
_entity.id
_entity.type
_entity.pdbx_description
1 polymer ?
#
loop_
_entity_poly.entity_id
_entity_poly.type
_entity_poly.pdbx_seq_one_letter_code
_entity_poly.pdbx_strand_id
1 'polypeptide(L)'
;MLFNAEAVESRERFEEVYGKNLSLKLFIRQLVGLDRNAAKQAFGKYLEGSSFNATQIRFVETIIDYLTQNGVMDAGLLYEPPFTDLHYEGLDGVFGADDADGIVSIVRSFNETVGVA
;
A
#
# COMPACT_ATOMS: atom_id res chain seq x y z
N MET A 1 -29.25 26.95 5.36
CA MET A 1 -27.93 26.57 4.80
C MET A 1 -28.15 25.36 3.92
N LEU A 2 -28.02 25.52 2.60
CA LEU A 2 -28.23 24.47 1.61
C LEU A 2 -26.87 23.88 1.25
N PHE A 3 -26.46 22.80 1.92
CA PHE A 3 -25.44 21.93 1.36
C PHE A 3 -26.14 21.06 0.31
N ASN A 4 -26.30 21.62 -0.89
CA ASN A 4 -26.65 20.82 -2.06
C ASN A 4 -25.33 20.19 -2.50
N ALA A 5 -25.06 18.96 -2.05
CA ALA A 5 -23.97 18.18 -2.64
C ALA A 5 -24.37 17.97 -4.10
N GLU A 6 -23.69 18.64 -5.02
CA GLU A 6 -23.84 18.39 -6.45
C GLU A 6 -23.80 16.87 -6.66
N ALA A 7 -24.79 16.38 -7.43
CA ALA A 7 -24.94 14.97 -7.71
C ALA A 7 -23.58 14.39 -8.11
N VAL A 8 -23.22 13.26 -7.52
CA VAL A 8 -22.02 12.48 -7.88
C VAL A 8 -21.95 12.45 -9.41
N GLU A 9 -20.97 13.16 -9.99
CA GLU A 9 -20.84 13.28 -11.44
C GLU A 9 -20.72 11.88 -12.07
N SER A 10 -21.18 11.74 -13.32
CA SER A 10 -21.19 10.44 -13.99
C SER A 10 -19.76 9.90 -14.20
N ARG A 11 -19.63 8.57 -14.32
CA ARG A 11 -18.36 7.93 -14.68
C ARG A 11 -17.73 8.52 -15.95
N GLU A 12 -18.54 8.91 -16.94
CA GLU A 12 -18.07 9.56 -18.17
C GLU A 12 -17.37 10.89 -17.89
N ARG A 13 -17.89 11.71 -16.98
CA ARG A 13 -17.28 12.98 -16.61
C ARG A 13 -15.95 12.79 -15.90
N PHE A 14 -15.85 11.79 -15.03
CA PHE A 14 -14.59 11.41 -14.40
C PHE A 14 -13.54 11.00 -15.45
N GLU A 15 -13.93 10.18 -16.43
CA GLU A 15 -13.04 9.75 -17.51
C GLU A 15 -12.63 10.91 -18.44
N GLU A 16 -13.47 11.94 -18.63
CA GLU A 16 -13.09 13.17 -19.34
C GLU A 16 -12.01 13.98 -18.61
N VAL A 17 -12.17 14.16 -17.29
CA VAL A 17 -11.30 15.04 -16.49
C VAL A 17 -9.98 14.37 -16.12
N TYR A 18 -10.03 13.09 -15.77
CA TYR A 18 -8.88 12.35 -15.23
C TYR A 18 -8.31 11.30 -16.20
N GLY A 19 -8.96 11.10 -17.35
CA GLY A 19 -8.56 10.13 -18.36
C GLY A 19 -9.02 8.70 -18.06
N LYS A 20 -9.05 7.86 -19.11
CA LYS A 20 -9.51 6.47 -19.02
C LYS A 20 -8.51 5.51 -18.35
N ASN A 21 -7.29 5.96 -18.13
CA ASN A 21 -6.21 5.13 -17.57
C ASN A 21 -6.25 5.08 -16.04
N LEU A 22 -6.97 6.00 -15.39
CA LEU A 22 -7.13 6.02 -13.94
C LEU A 22 -8.48 5.39 -13.59
N SER A 23 -8.48 4.23 -12.94
CA SER A 23 -9.73 3.63 -12.47
C SER A 23 -10.29 4.46 -11.29
N LEU A 24 -11.62 4.66 -11.24
CA LEU A 24 -12.26 5.37 -10.12
C LEU A 24 -11.92 4.72 -8.76
N LYS A 25 -11.77 3.38 -8.74
CA LYS A 25 -11.35 2.64 -7.54
C LYS A 25 -9.94 3.03 -7.11
N LEU A 26 -8.99 3.08 -8.04
CA LEU A 26 -7.62 3.50 -7.79
C LEU A 26 -7.58 4.95 -7.29
N PHE A 27 -8.35 5.84 -7.92
CA PHE A 27 -8.42 7.25 -7.51
C PHE A 27 -8.94 7.41 -6.08
N ILE A 28 -10.06 6.77 -5.73
CA ILE A 28 -10.59 6.79 -4.36
C ILE A 28 -9.54 6.22 -3.38
N ARG A 29 -8.84 5.16 -3.76
CA ARG A 29 -7.79 4.56 -2.93
C ARG A 29 -6.62 5.50 -2.66
N GLN A 30 -6.20 6.25 -3.67
CA GLN A 30 -5.13 7.25 -3.54
C GLN A 30 -5.54 8.45 -2.67
N LEU A 31 -6.83 8.80 -2.63
CA LEU A 31 -7.33 9.88 -1.79
C LEU A 31 -7.53 9.47 -0.32
N VAL A 32 -8.05 8.26 -0.09
CA VAL A 32 -8.46 7.81 1.24
C VAL A 32 -7.38 6.96 1.93
N GLY A 33 -6.54 6.29 1.16
CA GLY A 33 -5.54 5.36 1.67
C GLY A 33 -6.07 3.94 1.92
N LEU A 34 -5.27 3.11 2.60
CA LEU A 34 -5.65 1.80 3.12
C LEU A 34 -6.09 1.90 4.58
N ASP A 35 -7.12 1.14 4.94
CA ASP A 35 -7.48 0.97 6.35
C ASP A 35 -6.30 0.36 7.13
N ARG A 36 -5.86 1.06 8.18
CA ARG A 36 -4.69 0.67 8.97
C ARG A 36 -4.85 -0.68 9.64
N ASN A 37 -6.05 -1.01 10.11
CA ASN A 37 -6.27 -2.28 10.81
C ASN A 37 -6.26 -3.44 9.83
N ALA A 38 -6.84 -3.28 8.64
CA ALA A 38 -6.73 -4.25 7.55
C ALA A 38 -5.27 -4.49 7.15
N ALA A 39 -4.48 -3.42 7.01
CA ALA A 39 -3.04 -3.53 6.75
C ALA A 39 -2.31 -4.31 7.85
N LYS A 40 -2.51 -3.92 9.12
CA LYS A 40 -1.90 -4.61 10.28
C LYS A 40 -2.30 -6.07 10.37
N GLN A 41 -3.55 -6.40 10.05
CA GLN A 41 -4.02 -7.78 10.05
C GLN A 41 -3.33 -8.60 8.98
N ALA A 42 -3.22 -8.08 7.75
CA ALA A 42 -2.55 -8.77 6.66
C ALA A 42 -1.06 -9.02 6.95
N PHE A 43 -0.38 -8.04 7.56
CA PHE A 43 1.02 -8.15 7.95
C PHE A 43 1.25 -8.75 9.35
N GLY A 44 0.21 -9.25 10.02
CA GLY A 44 0.26 -9.59 11.45
C GLY A 44 1.40 -10.53 11.83
N LYS A 45 1.68 -11.55 11.01
CA LYS A 45 2.81 -12.49 11.17
C LYS A 45 4.14 -11.75 11.39
N TYR A 46 4.40 -10.69 10.61
CA TYR A 46 5.68 -9.98 10.61
C TYR A 46 5.80 -8.92 11.71
N LEU A 47 4.71 -8.67 12.46
CA LEU A 47 4.68 -7.75 13.60
C LEU A 47 4.89 -8.48 14.94
N GLU A 48 5.04 -9.81 14.92
CA GLU A 48 5.25 -10.61 16.11
C GLU A 48 6.71 -10.51 16.60
N GLY A 49 6.93 -9.77 17.70
CA GLY A 49 8.26 -9.57 18.29
C GLY A 49 8.95 -10.83 18.85
N SER A 50 8.26 -11.96 18.95
CA SER A 50 8.87 -13.27 19.24
C SER A 50 9.51 -13.93 18.02
N SER A 51 9.08 -13.53 16.83
CA SER A 51 9.41 -14.16 15.55
C SER A 51 10.27 -13.24 14.67
N PHE A 52 10.10 -11.92 14.77
CA PHE A 52 10.81 -10.91 13.98
C PHE A 52 11.48 -9.86 14.87
N ASN A 53 12.63 -9.36 14.40
CA ASN A 53 13.41 -8.36 15.14
C ASN A 53 12.89 -6.92 14.91
N ALA A 54 13.44 -5.97 15.68
CA ALA A 54 13.00 -4.57 15.62
C ALA A 54 13.17 -3.92 14.24
N THR A 55 14.23 -4.26 13.49
CA THR A 55 14.46 -3.75 12.13
C THR A 55 13.41 -4.28 11.16
N GLN A 56 13.11 -5.57 11.23
CA GLN A 56 12.07 -6.22 10.42
C GLN A 56 10.68 -5.65 10.71
N ILE A 57 10.34 -5.48 11.99
CA ILE A 57 9.07 -4.88 12.40
C ILE A 57 8.98 -3.43 11.91
N ARG A 58 10.04 -2.63 12.06
CA ARG A 58 10.08 -1.26 11.55
C ARG A 58 9.85 -1.21 10.04
N PHE A 59 10.49 -2.11 9.28
CA PHE A 59 10.31 -2.20 7.84
C PHE A 59 8.83 -2.40 7.47
N VAL A 60 8.16 -3.34 8.13
CA VAL A 60 6.73 -3.65 7.90
C VAL A 60 5.83 -2.50 8.34
N GLU A 61 6.13 -1.85 9.46
CA GLU A 61 5.41 -0.64 9.89
C GLU A 61 5.50 0.48 8.85
N THR A 62 6.65 0.66 8.21
CA THR A 62 6.83 1.62 7.12
C THR A 62 6.01 1.26 5.89
N ILE A 63 5.87 -0.03 5.54
CA ILE A 63 4.96 -0.47 4.48
C ILE A 63 3.52 -0.10 4.82
N ILE A 64 3.09 -0.42 6.04
CA ILE A 64 1.74 -0.11 6.52
C ILE A 64 1.49 1.39 6.45
N ASP A 65 2.41 2.21 6.96
CA ASP A 65 2.29 3.67 6.93
C ASP A 65 2.12 4.18 5.50
N TYR A 66 2.98 3.73 4.58
CA TYR A 66 2.89 4.12 3.17
C TYR A 66 1.55 3.73 2.55
N LEU A 67 1.10 2.47 2.73
CA LEU A 67 -0.18 2.01 2.19
C LEU A 67 -1.36 2.75 2.82
N THR A 68 -1.30 3.11 4.10
CA THR A 68 -2.35 3.89 4.75
C THR A 68 -2.44 5.33 4.25
N GLN A 69 -1.34 5.89 3.75
CA GLN A 69 -1.31 7.25 3.22
C GLN A 69 -1.62 7.30 1.71
N ASN A 70 -1.09 6.34 0.95
CA ASN A 70 -1.13 6.37 -0.52
C ASN A 70 -2.11 5.36 -1.13
N GLY A 71 -2.59 4.41 -0.33
CA GLY A 71 -3.60 3.42 -0.73
C GLY A 71 -3.10 2.26 -1.58
N VAL A 72 -2.05 2.47 -2.37
CA VAL A 72 -1.36 1.49 -3.22
C VAL A 72 0.14 1.66 -3.07
N MET A 73 0.92 0.64 -3.41
CA MET A 73 2.39 0.67 -3.36
C MET A 73 2.96 -0.18 -4.49
N ASP A 74 3.89 0.36 -5.28
CA ASP A 74 4.75 -0.48 -6.13
C ASP A 74 5.75 -1.24 -5.25
N ALA A 75 5.83 -2.57 -5.39
CA ALA A 75 6.75 -3.40 -4.63
C ALA A 75 8.23 -3.05 -4.87
N GLY A 76 8.56 -2.43 -6.02
CA GLY A 76 9.90 -1.91 -6.29
C GLY A 76 10.35 -0.83 -5.30
N LEU A 77 9.42 -0.11 -4.66
CA LEU A 77 9.74 0.90 -3.63
C LEU A 77 10.39 0.29 -2.39
N LEU A 78 10.25 -1.02 -2.15
CA LEU A 78 10.89 -1.72 -1.05
C LEU A 78 12.43 -1.79 -1.19
N TYR A 79 12.97 -1.34 -2.33
CA TYR A 79 14.38 -1.23 -2.65
C TYR A 79 14.85 0.23 -2.82
N GLU A 80 14.05 1.18 -2.33
CA GLU A 80 14.33 2.62 -2.36
C GLU A 80 14.21 3.21 -0.94
N PRO A 81 14.74 4.42 -0.67
CA PRO A 81 14.50 5.09 0.61
C PRO A 81 12.99 5.28 0.86
N PRO A 82 12.51 5.09 2.11
CA PRO A 82 13.25 4.91 3.36
C PRO A 82 13.62 3.46 3.69
N PHE A 83 13.30 2.48 2.84
CA PHE A 83 13.56 1.07 3.10
C PHE A 83 15.06 0.75 3.03
N THR A 84 15.76 1.37 2.07
CA THR A 84 17.21 1.22 1.95
C THR A 84 18.01 1.90 3.05
N ASP A 85 17.38 2.79 3.84
CA ASP A 85 17.98 3.36 5.04
C ASP A 85 18.04 2.32 6.19
N LEU A 86 17.18 1.30 6.17
CA LEU A 86 17.19 0.19 7.13
C LEU A 86 18.22 -0.89 6.74
N HIS A 87 18.36 -1.16 5.43
CA HIS A 87 19.39 -2.02 4.88
C HIS A 87 19.62 -1.70 3.40
N TYR A 88 20.87 -1.63 2.93
CA TYR A 88 21.19 -1.18 1.57
C TYR A 88 20.59 -2.05 0.45
N GLU A 89 20.33 -3.34 0.73
CA GLU A 89 19.63 -4.27 -0.19
C GLU A 89 18.09 -4.22 -0.08
N GLY A 90 17.54 -3.28 0.70
CA GLY A 90 16.10 -3.15 0.90
C GLY A 90 15.50 -4.39 1.55
N LEU A 91 14.39 -4.87 0.99
CA LEU A 91 13.63 -6.01 1.49
C LEU A 91 14.50 -7.27 1.68
N ASP A 92 15.27 -7.65 0.66
CA ASP A 92 16.05 -8.90 0.64
C ASP A 92 17.23 -8.87 1.61
N GLY A 93 17.64 -7.67 2.05
CA GLY A 93 18.64 -7.53 3.10
C GLY A 93 18.08 -7.61 4.52
N VAL A 94 16.77 -7.37 4.69
CA VAL A 94 16.09 -7.38 5.99
C VAL A 94 15.39 -8.72 6.25
N PHE A 95 14.97 -9.42 5.19
CA PHE A 95 14.21 -10.67 5.26
C PHE A 95 14.87 -11.78 4.45
N GLY A 96 14.64 -13.03 4.85
CA GLY A 96 14.97 -14.18 4.01
C GLY A 96 13.98 -14.32 2.84
N ALA A 97 14.37 -15.05 1.80
CA ALA A 97 13.61 -15.18 0.54
C ALA A 97 12.11 -15.50 0.74
N ASP A 98 11.78 -16.49 1.56
CA ASP A 98 10.39 -16.90 1.80
C ASP A 98 9.54 -15.77 2.41
N ASP A 99 10.11 -15.01 3.34
CA ASP A 99 9.42 -13.89 4.00
C ASP A 99 9.36 -12.66 3.09
N ALA A 100 10.40 -12.40 2.29
CA ALA A 100 10.42 -11.35 1.28
C ALA A 100 9.32 -11.58 0.24
N ASP A 101 9.21 -12.79 -0.31
CA ASP A 101 8.15 -13.18 -1.24
C ASP A 101 6.76 -13.03 -0.60
N GLY A 102 6.61 -13.42 0.67
CA GLY A 102 5.37 -13.25 1.41
C GLY A 102 4.96 -11.78 1.57
N ILE A 103 5.91 -10.89 1.88
CA ILE A 103 5.65 -9.45 1.99
C ILE A 103 5.23 -8.86 0.64
N VAL A 104 5.95 -9.21 -0.44
CA VAL A 104 5.61 -8.75 -1.80
C VAL A 104 4.23 -9.23 -2.21
N SER A 105 3.88 -10.49 -1.89
CA SER A 105 2.56 -11.04 -2.18
C SER A 105 1.44 -10.27 -1.47
N ILE A 106 1.64 -9.85 -0.21
CA ILE A 106 0.66 -9.05 0.52
C ILE A 106 0.51 -7.67 -0.13
N VAL A 107 1.62 -6.99 -0.46
CA VAL A 107 1.58 -5.70 -1.16
C VAL A 107 0.80 -5.80 -2.47
N ARG A 108 1.10 -6.81 -3.30
CA ARG A 108 0.40 -7.04 -4.59
C ARG A 108 -1.09 -7.29 -4.39
N SER A 109 -1.47 -8.10 -3.39
CA SER A 109 -2.88 -8.38 -3.11
C SER A 109 -3.69 -7.10 -2.85
N PHE A 110 -3.09 -6.07 -2.23
CA PHE A 110 -3.77 -4.79 -2.04
C PHE A 110 -3.92 -4.02 -3.34
N ASN A 111 -2.94 -4.05 -4.24
CA ASN A 111 -3.01 -3.39 -5.54
C ASN A 111 -4.05 -4.05 -6.48
N GLU A 112 -4.15 -5.38 -6.45
CA GLU A 112 -5.11 -6.13 -7.26
C GLU A 112 -6.56 -5.75 -6.94
N THR A 113 -6.88 -5.41 -5.68
CA THR A 113 -8.23 -4.98 -5.28
C THR A 113 -8.71 -3.71 -6.00
N VAL A 114 -7.79 -2.92 -6.55
CA VAL A 114 -8.09 -1.67 -7.28
C VAL A 114 -7.83 -1.76 -8.79
N GLY A 115 -7.49 -2.96 -9.29
CA GLY A 115 -7.24 -3.23 -10.71
C GLY A 115 -5.89 -2.73 -11.21
N VAL A 116 -4.91 -2.59 -10.32
CA VAL A 116 -3.51 -2.32 -10.67
C VAL A 116 -2.76 -3.65 -10.61
N ALA A 117 -2.22 -4.08 -11.74
CA ALA A 117 -1.43 -5.30 -11.89
C ALA A 117 0.07 -4.98 -11.87
#